data_AF-A0A530AFN6-F1
#
_entry.id   AF-A0A530AFN6-F1
#
_cell.length_a   1.000
_cell.length_b   1.000
_cell.length_c   1.000
_cell.angle_alpha   90.00
_cell.angle_beta   90.00
_cell.angle_gamma   90.00
#
_symmetry.space_group_name_H-M   'P 1'
#
loop_
_entity.id
_entity.type
_entity.pdbx_description
1 polymer ?
#
loop_
_entity_poly.entity_id
_entity_poly.type
_entity_poly.pdbx_seq_one_letter_code
_entity_poly.pdbx_strand_id
1 'polypeptide(L)'
;VPANADIGMVVDLTRAGIDLNEDGAIAPDESFAAIMAALSRGSVDTSAAAPSLTFRFDRADGFWLQGYAEFLMAQADFWLAHDFKAMFDGSFHMLFPRAKLPLQDALVPLDGGMSGNMFASEWRFA
;
A
#
# COMPACT_ATOMS: atom_id res chain seq x y z
N VAL A 1 -12.14 9.83 29.13
CA VAL A 1 -13.10 8.71 29.24
C VAL A 1 -12.57 7.73 30.29
N PRO A 2 -13.40 7.20 31.21
CA PRO A 2 -12.96 6.24 32.22
C PRO A 2 -12.31 5.00 31.58
N ALA A 3 -11.27 4.44 32.21
CA ALA A 3 -10.53 3.29 31.71
C ALA A 3 -11.42 2.04 31.49
N ASN A 4 -12.51 1.93 32.25
CA ASN A 4 -13.39 0.76 32.28
C ASN A 4 -14.66 0.96 31.44
N ALA A 5 -14.81 2.10 30.76
CA ALA A 5 -16.01 2.33 29.96
C ALA A 5 -16.03 1.36 28.77
N ASP A 6 -17.16 0.69 28.54
CA ASP A 6 -17.41 -0.08 27.32
C ASP A 6 -17.58 0.92 26.17
N ILE A 7 -16.55 1.02 25.32
CA ILE A 7 -16.59 1.83 24.10
C ILE A 7 -16.64 0.85 22.94
N GLY A 8 -17.70 0.96 22.13
CA GLY A 8 -17.81 0.21 20.90
C GLY A 8 -18.64 0.94 19.86
N MET A 9 -18.16 0.97 18.62
CA MET A 9 -18.87 1.52 17.47
C MET A 9 -19.02 0.45 16.41
N VAL A 10 -20.26 0.16 16.02
CA VAL A 10 -20.55 -0.73 14.90
C VAL A 10 -20.57 0.09 13.62
N VAL A 11 -19.75 -0.28 12.64
CA VAL A 11 -19.67 0.36 11.33
C VAL A 11 -19.94 -0.67 10.26
N ASP A 12 -20.90 -0.37 9.39
CA ASP A 12 -21.15 -1.10 8.16
C ASP A 12 -20.40 -0.43 7.00
N LEU A 13 -19.27 -1.01 6.61
CA LEU A 13 -18.45 -0.44 5.54
C LEU A 13 -19.14 -0.50 4.18
N THR A 14 -20.17 -1.33 3.98
CA THR A 14 -20.93 -1.34 2.71
C THR A 14 -21.67 -0.03 2.46
N ARG A 15 -21.87 0.77 3.52
CA ARG A 15 -22.55 2.06 3.48
C ARG A 15 -21.60 3.25 3.56
N ALA A 16 -20.30 3.00 3.55
CA ALA A 16 -19.27 4.02 3.59
C ALA A 16 -18.44 4.00 2.31
N GLY A 17 -17.78 5.12 2.02
CA GLY A 17 -16.91 5.28 0.85
C GLY A 17 -15.98 6.47 1.05
N ILE A 18 -15.07 6.65 0.11
CA ILE A 18 -14.09 7.74 0.10
C ILE A 18 -14.28 8.49 -1.22
N ASP A 19 -14.52 9.79 -1.15
CA ASP A 19 -14.55 10.67 -2.32
C ASP A 19 -13.12 10.75 -2.87
N LEU A 20 -12.83 9.95 -3.90
CA LEU A 20 -11.49 9.82 -4.47
C LEU A 20 -11.24 10.86 -5.54
N ASN A 21 -12.30 11.31 -6.22
CA ASN A 21 -12.23 12.29 -7.30
C ASN A 21 -12.42 13.74 -6.81
N GLU A 22 -12.76 13.93 -5.53
CA GLU A 22 -12.98 15.22 -4.85
C GLU A 22 -14.17 16.02 -5.43
N ASP A 23 -15.21 15.34 -5.93
CA ASP A 23 -16.40 15.99 -6.50
C ASP A 23 -17.50 16.29 -5.47
N GLY A 24 -17.30 15.86 -4.22
CA GLY A 24 -18.21 16.08 -3.09
C GLY A 24 -19.35 15.07 -3.00
N ALA A 25 -19.39 14.06 -3.87
CA ALA A 25 -20.33 12.95 -3.82
C ALA A 25 -19.58 11.61 -3.77
N ILE A 26 -20.13 10.65 -3.03
CA ILE A 26 -19.58 9.28 -3.03
C ILE A 26 -20.24 8.51 -4.17
N ALA A 27 -19.50 8.26 -5.24
CA ALA A 27 -19.97 7.42 -6.34
C ALA A 27 -20.01 5.93 -5.93
N PRO A 28 -20.80 5.07 -6.62
CA PRO A 28 -20.88 3.65 -6.28
C PRO A 28 -19.54 2.90 -6.32
N ASP A 29 -18.64 3.29 -7.23
CA ASP A 29 -17.29 2.74 -7.38
C ASP A 29 -16.28 3.25 -6.34
N GLU A 30 -16.64 4.31 -5.61
CA GLU A 30 -15.90 4.88 -4.47
C GLU A 30 -16.35 4.30 -3.12
N SER A 31 -17.32 3.38 -3.13
CA SER A 31 -17.73 2.64 -1.94
C SER A 31 -16.65 1.65 -1.49
N PHE A 32 -16.53 1.42 -0.18
CA PHE A 32 -15.60 0.39 0.32
C PHE A 32 -15.94 -1.00 -0.22
N ALA A 33 -17.21 -1.29 -0.51
CA ALA A 33 -17.59 -2.56 -1.15
C ALA A 33 -16.96 -2.71 -2.54
N ALA A 34 -17.02 -1.67 -3.38
CA ALA A 34 -16.42 -1.68 -4.71
C ALA A 34 -14.88 -1.76 -4.64
N ILE A 35 -14.27 -1.03 -3.71
CA ILE A 35 -12.81 -1.04 -3.48
C ILE A 35 -12.36 -2.45 -3.04
N MET A 36 -13.02 -3.04 -2.04
CA MET A 36 -12.68 -4.39 -1.56
C MET A 36 -12.88 -5.44 -2.65
N ALA A 37 -13.97 -5.34 -3.43
CA ALA A 37 -14.18 -6.21 -4.58
C ALA A 37 -13.04 -6.08 -5.60
N ALA A 38 -12.57 -4.86 -5.88
CA ALA A 38 -11.48 -4.61 -6.82
C ALA A 38 -10.14 -5.20 -6.36
N LEU A 39 -9.82 -5.08 -5.08
CA LEU A 39 -8.62 -5.68 -4.47
C LEU A 39 -8.67 -7.21 -4.44
N SER A 40 -9.88 -7.77 -4.31
CA SER A 40 -10.11 -9.22 -4.17
C SER A 40 -10.03 -10.00 -5.49
N ARG A 41 -10.05 -9.32 -6.65
CA ARG A 41 -10.11 -9.97 -7.99
C ARG A 41 -8.92 -10.89 -8.32
N GLY A 42 -7.87 -10.93 -7.50
CA GLY A 42 -6.72 -11.83 -7.66
C GLY A 42 -6.53 -12.88 -6.56
N SER A 43 -7.35 -12.88 -5.50
CA SER A 43 -7.04 -13.62 -4.26
C SER A 43 -8.22 -14.35 -3.60
N VAL A 44 -9.44 -14.21 -4.10
CA VAL A 44 -10.65 -14.74 -3.43
C VAL A 44 -11.32 -15.84 -4.25
N ASP A 45 -11.51 -16.99 -3.61
CA ASP A 45 -12.33 -18.10 -4.10
C ASP A 45 -13.79 -17.62 -4.22
N THR A 46 -14.28 -17.53 -5.46
CA THR A 46 -15.62 -17.02 -5.79
C THR A 46 -16.76 -17.94 -5.35
N SER A 47 -16.47 -19.10 -4.75
CA SER A 47 -17.48 -20.04 -4.25
C SER A 47 -18.04 -19.71 -2.86
N ALA A 48 -17.36 -18.84 -2.09
CA ALA A 48 -17.81 -18.41 -0.77
C ALA A 48 -18.70 -17.16 -0.86
N ALA A 49 -19.78 -17.14 -0.04
CA ALA A 49 -20.56 -15.93 0.14
C ALA A 49 -19.66 -14.77 0.59
N ALA A 50 -19.85 -13.58 -0.01
CA ALA A 50 -19.04 -12.41 0.33
C ALA A 50 -19.10 -12.16 1.85
N PRO A 51 -17.95 -12.02 2.54
CA PRO A 51 -17.93 -11.80 3.97
C PRO A 51 -18.65 -10.49 4.31
N SER A 52 -19.33 -10.47 5.47
CA SER A 52 -19.90 -9.25 6.02
C SER A 52 -18.80 -8.21 6.22
N LEU A 53 -19.06 -6.96 5.82
CA LEU A 53 -18.17 -5.83 6.08
C LEU A 53 -18.68 -4.95 7.24
N THR A 54 -19.47 -5.54 8.15
CA THR A 54 -19.88 -4.89 9.40
C THR A 54 -18.94 -5.28 10.53
N PHE A 55 -18.29 -4.29 11.14
CA PHE A 55 -17.31 -4.48 12.21
C PHE A 55 -17.69 -3.67 13.45
N ARG A 56 -17.35 -4.18 14.64
CA ARG A 56 -17.42 -3.41 15.88
C ARG A 56 -16.01 -3.00 16.28
N PHE A 57 -15.73 -1.71 16.22
CA PHE A 57 -14.48 -1.11 16.70
C PHE A 57 -14.56 -0.84 18.18
N ASP A 58 -13.51 -1.18 18.93
CA ASP A 58 -13.38 -0.92 20.35
C ASP A 58 -12.27 0.10 20.68
N ARG A 59 -11.96 0.25 21.98
CA ARG A 59 -10.91 1.17 22.43
C ARG A 59 -9.52 0.74 21.97
N ALA A 60 -9.22 -0.56 21.95
CA ALA A 60 -7.91 -1.07 21.54
C ALA A 60 -7.69 -0.81 20.04
N ASP A 61 -8.73 -0.94 19.22
CA ASP A 61 -8.67 -0.57 17.79
C ASP A 61 -8.33 0.91 17.60
N GLY A 62 -8.85 1.78 18.47
CA GLY A 62 -8.51 3.20 18.47
C GLY A 62 -7.02 3.45 18.73
N PHE A 63 -6.44 2.79 19.73
CA PHE A 63 -4.99 2.90 20.00
C PHE A 63 -4.15 2.32 18.87
N TRP A 64 -4.59 1.20 18.30
CA TRP A 64 -3.91 0.60 17.16
C TRP A 64 -3.92 1.53 15.95
N LEU A 65 -5.07 2.10 15.60
CA LEU A 65 -5.21 3.03 14.48
C LEU A 65 -4.42 4.31 14.70
N GLN A 66 -4.39 4.84 15.93
CA GLN A 66 -3.57 5.99 16.28
C GLN A 66 -2.08 5.69 16.06
N GLY A 67 -1.57 4.59 16.62
CA GLY A 67 -0.17 4.22 16.45
C GLY A 67 0.19 3.96 14.99
N TYR A 68 -0.72 3.34 14.22
CA TYR A 68 -0.53 3.12 12.79
C TYR A 68 -0.49 4.43 12.00
N ALA A 69 -1.37 5.39 12.32
CA ALA A 69 -1.35 6.71 11.70
C ALA A 69 -0.06 7.48 12.02
N GLU A 70 0.38 7.48 13.28
CA GLU A 70 1.65 8.11 13.68
C GLU A 70 2.84 7.48 12.95
N PHE A 71 2.85 6.16 12.78
CA PHE A 71 3.89 5.47 12.01
C PHE A 71 3.87 5.84 10.52
N LEU A 72 2.69 5.90 9.89
CA LEU A 72 2.57 6.32 8.49
C LEU A 72 3.01 7.78 8.30
N MET A 73 2.65 8.66 9.22
CA MET A 73 3.12 10.05 9.23
C MET A 73 4.63 10.12 9.31
N ALA A 74 5.25 9.36 10.23
CA ALA A 74 6.71 9.33 10.35
C ALA A 74 7.40 8.85 9.06
N GLN A 75 6.83 7.87 8.36
CA GLN A 75 7.35 7.44 7.06
C GLN A 75 7.17 8.52 5.98
N ALA A 76 6.00 9.14 5.90
CA ALA A 76 5.75 10.22 4.95
C ALA A 76 6.70 11.41 5.19
N ASP A 77 6.88 11.81 6.45
CA ASP A 77 7.82 12.85 6.85
C ASP A 77 9.24 12.49 6.46
N PHE A 78 9.67 11.24 6.67
CA PHE A 78 11.00 10.80 6.22
C PHE A 78 11.19 10.98 4.71
N TRP A 79 10.20 10.57 3.90
CA TRP A 79 10.23 10.72 2.44
C TRP A 79 10.20 12.18 1.99
N LEU A 80 9.48 13.05 2.69
CA LEU A 80 9.38 14.46 2.36
C LEU A 80 10.57 15.30 2.86
N ALA A 81 11.24 14.85 3.93
CA ALA A 81 12.34 15.57 4.55
C ALA A 81 13.68 15.43 3.80
N HIS A 82 13.82 14.45 2.91
CA HIS A 82 15.08 14.18 2.22
C HIS A 82 14.97 14.36 0.71
N ASP A 83 16.04 14.85 0.08
CA ASP A 83 16.15 14.87 -1.38
C ASP A 83 16.62 13.51 -1.89
N PHE A 84 15.73 12.81 -2.59
CA PHE A 84 15.99 11.48 -3.15
C PHE A 84 16.56 11.52 -4.56
N LYS A 85 16.88 12.69 -5.13
CA LYS A 85 17.38 12.80 -6.51
C LYS A 85 18.60 11.93 -6.79
N ALA A 86 19.59 11.93 -5.90
CA ALA A 86 20.79 11.11 -6.07
C ALA A 86 20.49 9.60 -6.02
N MET A 87 19.58 9.18 -5.12
CA MET A 87 19.14 7.78 -5.02
C MET A 87 18.37 7.36 -6.28
N PHE A 88 17.50 8.23 -6.78
CA PHE A 88 16.71 8.00 -7.99
C PHE A 88 17.62 7.86 -9.22
N ASP A 89 18.47 8.85 -9.48
CA ASP A 89 19.38 8.84 -10.64
C ASP A 89 20.35 7.64 -10.59
N GLY A 90 20.82 7.29 -9.40
CA GLY A 90 21.86 6.29 -9.20
C GLY A 90 21.39 4.85 -9.00
N SER A 91 20.14 4.59 -8.60
CA SER A 91 19.71 3.23 -8.19
C SER A 91 18.37 2.79 -8.77
N PHE A 92 17.45 3.71 -9.08
CA PHE A 92 16.07 3.32 -9.41
C PHE A 92 15.92 2.64 -10.79
N HIS A 93 16.92 2.75 -11.66
CA HIS A 93 16.96 2.01 -12.92
C HIS A 93 17.00 0.49 -12.72
N MET A 94 17.40 0.00 -11.54
CA MET A 94 17.34 -1.44 -11.21
C MET A 94 15.91 -1.93 -11.02
N LEU A 95 15.04 -1.13 -10.40
CA LEU A 95 13.63 -1.45 -10.18
C LEU A 95 12.75 -1.07 -11.38
N PHE A 96 13.15 -0.02 -12.10
CA PHE A 96 12.45 0.52 -13.26
C PHE A 96 13.38 0.57 -14.48
N PRO A 97 13.75 -0.59 -15.05
CA PRO A 97 14.74 -0.68 -16.14
C PRO A 97 14.28 -0.06 -17.47
N ARG A 98 13.08 0.52 -17.54
CA ARG A 98 12.57 1.24 -18.72
C ARG A 98 12.43 2.75 -18.49
N ALA A 99 12.86 3.25 -17.33
CA ALA A 99 12.75 4.66 -16.97
C ALA A 99 13.78 5.56 -17.68
N LYS A 100 14.76 4.99 -18.41
CA LYS A 100 15.80 5.72 -19.17
C LYS A 100 16.59 6.69 -18.28
N LEU A 101 16.96 6.23 -17.09
CA LEU A 101 17.67 7.04 -16.11
C LEU A 101 19.17 7.12 -16.45
N PRO A 102 19.88 8.18 -16.03
CA PRO A 102 21.26 8.44 -16.47
C PRO A 102 22.24 7.28 -16.24
N LEU A 103 22.11 6.55 -15.13
CA LEU A 103 23.02 5.44 -14.83
C LEU A 103 22.64 4.12 -15.55
N GLN A 104 21.46 4.06 -16.17
CA GLN A 104 20.99 2.89 -16.89
C GLN A 104 21.89 2.55 -18.08
N ASP A 105 22.37 3.57 -18.79
CA ASP A 105 23.22 3.41 -19.98
C ASP A 105 24.69 3.17 -19.61
N ALA A 106 25.09 3.54 -18.39
CA ALA A 106 26.46 3.36 -17.88
C ALA A 106 26.72 1.94 -17.39
N LEU A 107 25.67 1.20 -17.00
CA LEU A 107 25.77 -0.21 -16.66
C LEU A 107 25.72 -1.04 -17.95
N VAL A 108 26.88 -1.50 -18.39
CA VAL A 108 27.04 -2.45 -19.50
C VAL A 108 26.13 -3.67 -19.26
N PRO A 109 25.33 -4.12 -20.26
CA PRO A 109 24.60 -5.38 -20.14
C PRO A 109 25.56 -6.48 -19.74
N LEU A 110 25.19 -7.30 -18.75
CA LEU A 110 25.93 -8.53 -18.48
C LEU A 110 25.77 -9.41 -19.74
N ASP A 111 26.76 -9.36 -20.63
CA ASP A 111 26.76 -10.14 -21.85
C ASP A 111 26.63 -11.63 -21.49
N GLY A 112 25.55 -12.24 -21.98
CA GLY A 112 25.43 -13.69 -22.07
C GLY A 112 24.31 -14.32 -21.26
N GLY A 113 23.07 -14.12 -21.71
CA GLY A 113 22.01 -15.13 -21.67
C GLY A 113 21.61 -15.70 -20.31
N MET A 114 20.58 -15.13 -19.69
CA MET A 114 19.44 -15.89 -19.16
C MET A 114 18.37 -14.91 -18.66
N SER A 115 17.13 -15.21 -19.01
CA SER A 115 15.93 -14.69 -18.37
C SER A 115 15.97 -14.98 -16.86
N GLY A 116 16.51 -14.05 -16.07
CA GLY A 116 16.62 -14.16 -14.63
C GLY A 116 16.12 -12.88 -13.96
N ASN A 117 15.02 -13.00 -13.23
CA ASN A 117 14.50 -11.94 -12.37
C ASN A 117 15.56 -11.60 -11.32
N MET A 118 15.84 -10.32 -11.07
CA MET A 118 16.87 -9.85 -10.11
C MET A 118 16.69 -10.38 -8.66
N PHE A 119 15.50 -10.91 -8.34
CA PHE A 119 15.20 -11.60 -7.08
C PHE A 119 15.74 -13.04 -7.00
N ALA A 120 16.35 -13.59 -8.07
CA ALA A 120 16.92 -14.94 -8.11
C ALA A 120 18.44 -14.98 -7.87
N SER A 121 19.10 -13.83 -7.75
CA SER A 121 20.55 -13.75 -7.57
C SER A 121 20.94 -14.10 -6.12
N GLU A 122 21.50 -15.29 -5.95
CA GLU A 122 22.19 -15.77 -4.76
C GLU A 122 23.30 -14.80 -4.31
N TRP A 123 23.09 -14.16 -3.16
CA TRP A 123 24.07 -13.28 -2.54
C TRP A 123 25.27 -14.08 -2.06
N ARG A 124 26.41 -13.96 -2.76
CA ARG A 124 27.72 -14.36 -2.22
C ARG A 124 28.47 -13.08 -1.87
N PHE A 125 28.34 -12.66 -0.61
CA PHE A 125 29.25 -11.67 -0.04
C PHE A 125 30.64 -12.30 0.11
N ALA A 126 31.66 -11.61 -0.41
CA ALA A 126 33.07 -11.87 -0.13
C ALA A 126 33.54 -10.92 0.97
#